data_AF-A0A7C4IYE3-F1
#
_entry.id   AF-A0A7C4IYE3-F1
#
_cell.length_a   1.000
_cell.length_b   1.000
_cell.length_c   1.000
_cell.angle_alpha   90.00
_cell.angle_beta   90.00
_cell.angle_gamma   90.00
#
_symmetry.space_group_name_H-M   'P 1'
#
loop_
_entity.id
_entity.type
_entity.pdbx_description
1 polymer ?
#
loop_
_entity_poly.entity_id
_entity_poly.type
_entity_poly.pdbx_seq_one_letter_code
_entity_poly.pdbx_strand_id
1 'polypeptide(L)'
;PAHRSYEFVMMYLTSMDDQGLMILPSHRLIKRCDPFSAGAFFEKIGRWFEIEEGPGFNTGGQEDASFFERSLAERGRSRSTIGFVYHGGNRWFLLTLKPEVRDEMGDDLHPSLKQLDVLVLSRFLLQRTLGFTLEDLNNEEIFLYQSSLRKAVDMVQSGSAQMAFLLNPTRIEQVKEVAGHQLIMPRKSTYFYPKVMTGLVFNKIDPYEIIQVP
;
A
#
# COMPACT_ATOMS: atom_id res chain seq x y z
N PRO A 1 -34.93 11.43 -14.36
CA PRO A 1 -36.20 11.05 -15.03
C PRO A 1 -36.45 9.54 -14.84
N ALA A 2 -37.71 9.08 -14.81
CA ALA A 2 -38.03 7.66 -14.53
C ALA A 2 -37.49 6.66 -15.58
N HIS A 3 -36.98 7.14 -16.72
CA HIS A 3 -36.48 6.34 -17.85
C HIS A 3 -35.01 6.62 -18.20
N ARG A 4 -34.21 7.06 -17.22
CA ARG A 4 -32.76 7.27 -17.38
C ARG A 4 -32.01 6.73 -16.19
N SER A 5 -32.20 5.45 -15.87
CA SER A 5 -31.55 4.82 -14.72
C SER A 5 -30.01 4.89 -14.82
N TYR A 6 -29.48 4.93 -16.05
CA TYR A 6 -28.05 5.11 -16.37
C TYR A 6 -27.46 6.47 -15.95
N GLU A 7 -28.28 7.50 -15.69
CA GLU A 7 -27.80 8.78 -15.12
C GLU A 7 -27.58 8.69 -13.60
N PHE A 8 -27.95 7.57 -12.96
CA PHE A 8 -27.88 7.39 -11.51
C PHE A 8 -27.01 6.19 -11.16
N VAL A 9 -26.21 6.32 -10.11
CA VAL A 9 -25.48 5.21 -9.50
C VAL A 9 -25.95 5.04 -8.06
N MET A 10 -26.16 3.79 -7.68
CA MET A 10 -26.43 3.42 -6.31
C MET A 10 -25.19 3.65 -5.46
N MET A 11 -25.33 4.47 -4.42
CA MET A 11 -24.20 4.86 -3.58
C MET A 11 -24.50 4.62 -2.10
N TYR A 12 -23.51 4.11 -1.38
CA TYR A 12 -23.48 4.10 0.07
C TYR A 12 -22.62 5.26 0.54
N LEU A 13 -23.21 6.14 1.36
CA LEU A 13 -22.51 7.25 1.98
C LEU A 13 -22.27 6.91 3.45
N THR A 14 -21.00 6.98 3.86
CA THR A 14 -20.60 6.85 5.26
C THR A 14 -19.73 8.03 5.66
N SER A 15 -19.81 8.39 6.93
CA SER A 15 -18.94 9.43 7.47
C SER A 15 -17.49 8.94 7.49
N MET A 16 -16.55 9.80 7.09
CA MET A 16 -15.12 9.52 7.28
C MET A 16 -14.73 9.51 8.77
N ASP A 17 -15.58 10.03 9.65
CA ASP A 17 -15.36 10.06 11.10
C ASP A 17 -16.02 8.87 11.83
N ASP A 18 -16.65 7.96 11.09
CA ASP A 18 -17.24 6.75 11.66
C ASP A 18 -16.17 5.87 12.29
N GLN A 19 -16.33 5.56 13.59
CA GLN A 19 -15.36 4.75 14.36
C GLN A 19 -15.25 3.30 13.84
N GLY A 20 -16.27 2.81 13.13
CA GLY A 20 -16.28 1.49 12.50
C GLY A 20 -15.58 1.46 11.14
N LEU A 21 -15.25 2.62 10.54
CA LEU A 21 -14.54 2.69 9.27
C LEU A 21 -13.03 2.63 9.48
N MET A 22 -12.42 1.55 9.03
CA MET A 22 -10.98 1.33 9.08
C MET A 22 -10.39 1.36 7.67
N ILE A 23 -9.15 1.85 7.56
CA ILE A 23 -8.31 1.67 6.39
C ILE A 23 -7.27 0.62 6.74
N LEU A 24 -7.29 -0.52 6.07
CA LEU A 24 -6.30 -1.58 6.27
C LEU A 24 -5.03 -1.30 5.46
N PRO A 25 -3.86 -1.78 5.94
CA PRO A 25 -2.63 -1.75 5.16
C PRO A 25 -2.79 -2.47 3.81
N SER A 26 -1.98 -2.05 2.85
CA SER A 26 -1.84 -2.76 1.57
C SER A 26 -0.38 -3.14 1.37
N HIS A 27 0.07 -4.17 2.08
CA HIS A 27 1.42 -4.70 1.93
C HIS A 27 1.64 -5.13 0.49
N ARG A 28 2.80 -4.77 -0.08
CA ARG A 28 3.15 -5.07 -1.47
C ARG A 28 4.14 -6.22 -1.48
N LEU A 29 3.72 -7.34 -2.03
CA LEU A 29 4.59 -8.48 -2.26
C LEU A 29 5.02 -8.50 -3.72
N ILE A 30 6.25 -8.92 -3.95
CA ILE A 30 6.81 -9.09 -5.29
C ILE A 30 7.10 -10.57 -5.46
N LYS A 31 6.49 -11.18 -6.48
CA LYS A 31 6.68 -12.60 -6.80
C LYS A 31 8.05 -12.85 -7.43
N ARG A 32 8.48 -11.98 -8.34
CA ARG A 32 9.72 -12.09 -9.10
C ARG A 32 10.36 -10.74 -9.32
N CYS A 33 11.66 -10.65 -9.04
CA CYS A 33 12.52 -9.50 -9.24
C CYS A 33 13.92 -10.03 -9.54
N ASP A 34 14.24 -10.23 -10.81
CA ASP A 34 15.52 -10.80 -11.24
C ASP A 34 16.25 -9.85 -12.20
N PRO A 35 17.56 -9.59 -11.98
CA PRO A 35 18.37 -10.05 -10.85
C PRO A 35 18.13 -9.20 -9.58
N PHE A 36 18.02 -9.85 -8.42
CA PHE A 36 18.01 -9.19 -7.10
C PHE A 36 19.19 -9.61 -6.24
N SER A 37 19.90 -8.62 -5.67
CA SER A 37 20.94 -8.82 -4.67
C SER A 37 20.65 -7.94 -3.46
N ALA A 38 20.50 -8.56 -2.29
CA ALA A 38 20.21 -7.84 -1.05
C ALA A 38 21.31 -6.82 -0.71
N GLY A 39 22.59 -7.16 -0.91
CA GLY A 39 23.71 -6.25 -0.67
C GLY A 39 23.63 -4.99 -1.53
N ALA A 40 23.46 -5.16 -2.84
CA ALA A 40 23.32 -4.03 -3.77
C ALA A 40 22.05 -3.20 -3.50
N PHE A 41 20.96 -3.87 -3.07
CA PHE A 41 19.72 -3.21 -2.68
C PHE A 41 19.93 -2.30 -1.47
N PHE A 42 20.49 -2.82 -0.36
CA PHE A 42 20.71 -2.05 0.86
C PHE A 42 21.71 -0.90 0.67
N GLU A 43 22.79 -1.14 -0.09
CA GLU A 43 23.75 -0.11 -0.46
C GLU A 43 23.07 1.03 -1.24
N LYS A 44 22.22 0.69 -2.23
CA LYS A 44 21.54 1.68 -3.06
C LYS A 44 20.53 2.51 -2.28
N ILE A 45 19.74 1.91 -1.39
CA ILE A 45 18.71 2.61 -0.62
C ILE A 45 19.26 3.38 0.57
N GLY A 46 20.46 3.05 1.07
CA GLY A 46 21.07 3.74 2.21
C GLY A 46 21.27 5.24 2.01
N ARG A 47 21.26 5.71 0.76
CA ARG A 47 21.24 7.15 0.45
C ARG A 47 19.93 7.83 0.89
N TRP A 48 18.78 7.14 0.76
CA TRP A 48 17.45 7.69 1.01
C TRP A 48 16.84 7.25 2.35
N PHE A 49 17.23 6.08 2.86
CA PHE A 49 16.62 5.48 4.05
C PHE A 49 17.63 5.26 5.16
N GLU A 50 17.19 5.48 6.39
CA GLU A 50 17.77 4.89 7.58
C GLU A 50 17.27 3.44 7.68
N ILE A 51 18.20 2.50 7.84
CA ILE A 51 17.92 1.06 7.84
C ILE A 51 18.15 0.53 9.24
N GLU A 52 17.09 0.08 9.90
CA GLU A 52 17.16 -0.69 11.14
C GLU A 52 16.87 -2.17 10.81
N GLU A 53 17.56 -3.10 11.45
CA GLU A 53 17.35 -4.54 11.28
C GLU A 53 16.98 -5.20 12.61
N GLY A 54 16.27 -6.32 12.54
CA GLY A 54 15.97 -7.12 13.71
C GLY A 54 15.76 -8.61 13.39
N PRO A 55 15.49 -9.42 14.42
CA PRO A 55 15.43 -10.87 14.29
C PRO A 55 14.28 -11.30 13.37
N GLY A 56 14.51 -12.25 12.47
CA GLY A 56 13.46 -12.76 11.58
C GLY A 56 12.30 -13.40 12.34
N PHE A 57 11.14 -13.51 11.67
CA PHE A 57 9.87 -13.98 12.28
C PHE A 57 9.82 -15.47 12.69
N ASN A 58 10.95 -16.19 12.68
CA ASN A 58 11.02 -17.64 12.89
C ASN A 58 11.44 -18.08 14.31
N THR A 59 11.80 -17.16 15.20
CA THR A 59 12.30 -17.47 16.55
C THR A 59 11.44 -16.84 17.66
N GLY A 60 10.16 -17.21 17.76
CA GLY A 60 9.29 -16.70 18.83
C GLY A 60 7.82 -16.43 18.45
N GLY A 61 7.46 -16.60 17.17
CA GLY A 61 6.11 -16.92 16.66
C GLY A 61 4.99 -15.87 16.78
N GLN A 62 5.00 -14.98 17.77
CA GLN A 62 4.02 -13.90 17.93
C GLN A 62 4.63 -12.63 18.52
N GLU A 63 5.58 -12.76 19.45
CA GLU A 63 6.20 -11.60 20.11
C GLU A 63 7.02 -10.76 19.12
N ASP A 64 7.78 -11.40 18.23
CA ASP A 64 8.56 -10.71 17.20
C ASP A 64 7.69 -9.97 16.18
N ALA A 65 6.58 -10.59 15.76
CA ALA A 65 5.62 -9.96 14.85
C ALA A 65 4.95 -8.74 15.51
N SER A 66 4.57 -8.87 16.77
CA SER A 66 3.96 -7.79 17.55
C SER A 66 4.97 -6.67 17.86
N PHE A 67 6.25 -7.01 18.07
CA PHE A 67 7.32 -6.02 18.23
C PHE A 67 7.52 -5.26 16.92
N PHE A 68 7.67 -5.96 15.81
CA PHE A 68 7.82 -5.36 14.50
C PHE A 68 6.66 -4.44 14.13
N GLU A 69 5.41 -4.89 14.31
CA GLU A 69 4.21 -4.08 14.07
C GLU A 69 4.20 -2.80 14.91
N ARG A 70 4.55 -2.90 16.19
CA ARG A 70 4.66 -1.73 17.08
C ARG A 70 5.75 -0.78 16.61
N SER A 71 6.94 -1.28 16.30
CA SER A 71 8.06 -0.45 15.83
C SER A 71 7.73 0.25 14.50
N LEU A 72 7.12 -0.47 13.56
CA LEU A 72 6.66 0.09 12.28
C LEU A 72 5.62 1.20 12.50
N ALA A 73 4.66 0.98 13.40
CA ALA A 73 3.62 1.96 13.72
C ALA A 73 4.17 3.19 14.45
N GLU A 74 5.08 3.00 15.42
CA GLU A 74 5.69 4.08 16.19
C GLU A 74 6.53 5.00 15.31
N ARG A 75 7.41 4.44 14.47
CA ARG A 75 8.22 5.19 13.51
C ARG A 75 7.34 5.85 12.44
N GLY A 76 6.30 5.15 11.99
CA GLY A 76 5.31 5.62 11.02
C GLY A 76 4.51 6.85 11.43
N ARG A 77 4.46 7.19 12.74
CA ARG A 77 3.77 8.39 13.22
C ARG A 77 4.45 9.69 12.79
N SER A 78 5.78 9.68 12.71
CA SER A 78 6.59 10.88 12.43
C SER A 78 7.20 10.86 11.04
N ARG A 79 7.63 9.69 10.54
CA ARG A 79 8.33 9.55 9.26
C ARG A 79 7.78 8.38 8.46
N SER A 80 7.85 8.51 7.14
CA SER A 80 7.46 7.43 6.24
C SER A 80 8.37 6.22 6.45
N THR A 81 7.80 5.16 7.02
CA THR A 81 8.54 3.97 7.44
C THR A 81 7.92 2.76 6.78
N ILE A 82 8.77 1.97 6.12
CA ILE A 82 8.36 0.80 5.34
C ILE A 82 9.09 -0.40 5.91
N GLY A 83 8.35 -1.44 6.26
CA GLY A 83 8.90 -2.72 6.63
C GLY A 83 9.36 -3.51 5.41
N PHE A 84 10.44 -4.27 5.52
CA PHE A 84 10.95 -5.08 4.43
C PHE A 84 11.39 -6.47 4.89
N VAL A 85 10.99 -7.48 4.12
CA VAL A 85 11.44 -8.86 4.24
C VAL A 85 11.64 -9.46 2.86
N TYR A 86 12.57 -10.40 2.73
CA TYR A 86 12.83 -11.10 1.48
C TYR A 86 13.12 -12.58 1.73
N HIS A 87 12.81 -13.40 0.73
CA HIS A 87 13.00 -14.84 0.76
C HIS A 87 14.49 -15.17 0.82
N GLY A 88 14.87 -16.14 1.67
CA GLY A 88 16.26 -16.46 1.98
C GLY A 88 16.91 -15.53 3.02
N GLY A 89 16.25 -14.43 3.41
CA GLY A 89 16.65 -13.61 4.56
C GLY A 89 16.05 -14.14 5.87
N ASN A 90 16.80 -14.01 6.97
CA ASN A 90 16.31 -14.36 8.32
C ASN A 90 16.22 -13.14 9.26
N ARG A 91 16.01 -11.96 8.67
CA ARG A 91 15.88 -10.68 9.37
C ARG A 91 14.76 -9.87 8.74
N TRP A 92 14.11 -9.06 9.55
CA TRP A 92 13.27 -7.97 9.04
C TRP A 92 14.06 -6.67 9.04
N PHE A 93 13.61 -5.73 8.23
CA PHE A 93 14.19 -4.40 8.13
C PHE A 93 13.10 -3.35 8.24
N LEU A 94 13.41 -2.23 8.90
CA LEU A 94 12.61 -1.01 8.87
C LEU A 94 13.37 0.04 8.08
N LEU A 95 12.73 0.52 7.02
CA LEU A 95 13.27 1.51 6.09
C LEU A 95 12.59 2.83 6.37
N THR A 96 13.26 3.72 7.11
CA THR A 96 12.71 5.04 7.47
C THR A 96 13.25 6.10 6.51
N LEU A 97 12.36 6.77 5.77
CA LEU A 97 12.77 7.80 4.80
C LEU A 97 13.44 8.98 5.50
N LYS A 98 14.62 9.38 5.03
CA LYS A 98 15.34 10.59 5.46
C LYS A 98 14.51 11.85 5.15
N PRO A 99 14.33 12.78 6.10
CA PRO A 99 13.48 13.94 5.88
C PRO A 99 13.96 14.81 4.71
N GLU A 100 15.28 14.94 4.55
CA GLU A 100 15.93 15.77 3.52
C GLU A 100 15.74 15.26 2.10
N VAL A 101 15.46 13.96 1.91
CA VAL A 101 15.32 13.38 0.57
C VAL A 101 13.86 13.34 0.09
N ARG A 102 12.88 13.74 0.90
CA ARG A 102 11.46 13.66 0.51
C ARG A 102 11.15 14.46 -0.74
N ASP A 103 11.80 15.62 -0.90
CA ASP A 103 11.60 16.46 -2.08
C ASP A 103 12.19 15.85 -3.35
N GLU A 104 13.14 14.92 -3.23
CA GLU A 104 13.66 14.16 -4.37
C GLU A 104 12.59 13.28 -5.03
N MET A 105 11.40 13.09 -4.46
CA MET A 105 10.32 12.26 -5.06
C MET A 105 9.88 12.73 -6.44
N GLY A 106 10.12 13.99 -6.79
CA GLY A 106 9.73 14.62 -8.05
C GLY A 106 8.83 15.83 -7.83
N ASP A 107 8.97 16.82 -8.71
CA ASP A 107 8.20 18.06 -8.67
C ASP A 107 6.81 17.91 -9.33
N ASP A 108 6.56 16.76 -9.96
CA ASP A 108 5.27 16.37 -10.54
C ASP A 108 4.23 15.96 -9.47
N LEU A 109 4.63 15.84 -8.21
CA LEU A 109 3.76 15.44 -7.11
C LEU A 109 3.45 16.62 -6.19
N HIS A 110 2.16 16.83 -5.96
CA HIS A 110 1.67 17.74 -4.93
C HIS A 110 2.20 17.32 -3.53
N PRO A 111 2.51 18.27 -2.61
CA PRO A 111 3.04 17.95 -1.29
C PRO A 111 2.23 16.91 -0.49
N SER A 112 0.89 16.97 -0.55
CA SER A 112 0.00 16.00 0.12
C SER A 112 0.20 14.56 -0.38
N LEU A 113 0.54 14.37 -1.66
CA LEU A 113 0.86 13.07 -2.22
C LEU A 113 2.25 12.59 -1.77
N LYS A 114 3.23 13.50 -1.64
CA LYS A 114 4.58 13.16 -1.15
C LYS A 114 4.56 12.61 0.28
N GLN A 115 3.50 12.85 1.06
CA GLN A 115 3.34 12.30 2.43
C GLN A 115 2.87 10.85 2.48
N LEU A 116 2.44 10.27 1.36
CA LEU A 116 1.91 8.90 1.35
C LEU A 116 3.02 7.87 1.26
N ASP A 117 3.09 6.95 2.23
CA ASP A 117 4.07 5.85 2.25
C ASP A 117 4.01 4.99 0.98
N VAL A 118 2.82 4.85 0.39
CA VAL A 118 2.58 4.14 -0.86
C VAL A 118 3.34 4.74 -2.06
N LEU A 119 3.56 6.06 -2.05
CA LEU A 119 4.32 6.77 -3.08
C LEU A 119 5.81 6.78 -2.77
N VAL A 120 6.20 6.87 -1.49
CA VAL A 120 7.59 6.67 -1.06
C VAL A 120 8.08 5.29 -1.50
N LEU A 121 7.28 4.24 -1.25
CA LEU A 121 7.54 2.88 -1.72
C LEU A 121 7.66 2.83 -3.25
N SER A 122 6.68 3.40 -3.96
CA SER A 122 6.65 3.33 -5.42
C SER A 122 7.85 4.04 -6.06
N ARG A 123 8.14 5.28 -5.66
CA ARG A 123 9.19 6.11 -6.28
C ARG A 123 10.59 5.65 -5.92
N PHE A 124 10.89 5.48 -4.64
CA PHE A 124 12.27 5.19 -4.22
C PHE A 124 12.61 3.72 -4.33
N LEU A 125 11.76 2.84 -3.80
CA LEU A 125 12.11 1.42 -3.69
C LEU A 125 11.75 0.66 -4.97
N LEU A 126 10.54 0.84 -5.52
CA LEU A 126 10.14 0.06 -6.70
C LEU A 126 10.74 0.60 -7.99
N GLN A 127 10.60 1.90 -8.26
CA GLN A 127 11.09 2.51 -9.51
C GLN A 127 12.61 2.76 -9.46
N ARG A 128 13.09 3.62 -8.55
CA ARG A 128 14.51 4.03 -8.54
C ARG A 128 15.46 2.92 -8.12
N THR A 129 15.05 2.06 -7.19
CA THR A 129 15.92 1.01 -6.65
C THR A 129 15.83 -0.26 -7.46
N LEU A 130 14.64 -0.85 -7.56
CA LEU A 130 14.41 -2.14 -8.23
C LEU A 130 14.18 -2.02 -9.75
N GLY A 131 13.94 -0.81 -10.28
CA GLY A 131 13.83 -0.58 -11.72
C GLY A 131 12.46 -0.89 -12.34
N PHE A 132 11.41 -1.10 -11.52
CA PHE A 132 10.07 -1.34 -12.03
C PHE A 132 9.47 -0.10 -12.69
N THR A 133 8.81 -0.28 -13.83
CA THR A 133 8.05 0.77 -14.50
C THR A 133 6.66 0.92 -13.87
N LEU A 134 5.94 2.01 -14.19
CA LEU A 134 4.54 2.18 -13.75
C LEU A 134 3.62 1.08 -14.29
N GLU A 135 3.95 0.51 -15.46
CA GLU A 135 3.19 -0.59 -16.05
C GLU A 135 3.38 -1.88 -15.25
N ASP A 136 4.62 -2.18 -14.86
CA ASP A 136 4.94 -3.35 -14.02
C ASP A 136 4.18 -3.32 -12.69
N LEU A 137 4.04 -2.13 -12.08
CA LEU A 137 3.30 -1.96 -10.83
C LEU A 137 1.82 -2.36 -10.93
N ASN A 138 1.27 -2.43 -12.14
CA ASN A 138 -0.10 -2.87 -12.39
C ASN A 138 -0.19 -4.35 -12.82
N ASN A 139 0.93 -5.05 -12.95
CA ASN A 139 0.96 -6.44 -13.35
C ASN A 139 0.78 -7.38 -12.13
N GLU A 140 -0.37 -8.06 -12.06
CA GLU A 140 -0.73 -9.00 -10.99
C GLU A 140 0.10 -10.32 -11.03
N GLU A 141 0.83 -10.57 -12.12
CA GLU A 141 1.82 -11.64 -12.20
C GLU A 141 3.12 -11.28 -11.46
N ILE A 142 3.42 -9.99 -11.29
CA ILE A 142 4.62 -9.50 -10.59
C ILE A 142 4.27 -9.12 -9.15
N PHE A 143 3.19 -8.35 -8.95
CA PHE A 143 2.80 -7.80 -7.66
C PHE A 143 1.59 -8.51 -7.07
N LEU A 144 1.64 -8.72 -5.74
CA LEU A 144 0.49 -9.13 -4.93
C LEU A 144 0.28 -8.14 -3.81
N TYR A 145 -0.97 -8.07 -3.34
CA TYR A 145 -1.36 -7.20 -2.25
C TYR A 145 -1.97 -8.02 -1.11
N GLN A 146 -1.55 -7.73 0.11
CA GLN A 146 -2.06 -8.40 1.31
C GLN A 146 -2.31 -7.37 2.41
N SER A 147 -3.45 -7.48 3.09
CA SER A 147 -3.77 -6.61 4.22
C SER A 147 -3.28 -7.14 5.56
N SER A 148 -3.09 -8.47 5.66
CA SER A 148 -2.55 -9.11 6.86
C SER A 148 -1.03 -9.21 6.78
N LEU A 149 -0.35 -8.58 7.75
CA LEU A 149 1.11 -8.65 7.87
C LEU A 149 1.61 -10.10 7.97
N ARG A 150 1.00 -10.89 8.85
CA ARG A 150 1.35 -12.30 9.04
C ARG A 150 1.27 -13.09 7.73
N LYS A 151 0.15 -12.99 7.00
CA LYS A 151 0.02 -13.65 5.69
C LYS A 151 1.08 -13.17 4.70
N ALA A 152 1.43 -11.89 4.72
CA ALA A 152 2.45 -11.35 3.84
C ALA A 152 3.84 -11.96 4.14
N VAL A 153 4.19 -12.07 5.42
CA VAL A 153 5.44 -12.72 5.87
C VAL A 153 5.45 -14.20 5.53
N ASP A 154 4.37 -14.93 5.81
CA ASP A 154 4.25 -16.37 5.52
C ASP A 154 4.44 -16.66 4.02
N MET A 155 3.90 -15.80 3.15
CA MET A 155 4.09 -15.90 1.69
C MET A 155 5.54 -15.70 1.26
N VAL A 156 6.30 -14.84 1.94
CA VAL A 156 7.74 -14.65 1.65
C VAL A 156 8.56 -15.83 2.18
N GLN A 157 8.25 -16.31 3.38
CA GLN A 157 8.97 -17.44 3.99
C GLN A 157 8.75 -18.74 3.20
N SER A 158 7.52 -18.99 2.73
CA SER A 158 7.20 -20.14 1.87
C SER A 158 7.78 -20.05 0.46
N GLY A 159 8.32 -18.90 0.05
CA GLY A 159 8.80 -18.67 -1.32
C GLY A 159 7.68 -18.37 -2.33
N SER A 160 6.42 -18.25 -1.89
CA SER A 160 5.30 -17.82 -2.74
C SER A 160 5.47 -16.37 -3.25
N ALA A 161 6.23 -15.56 -2.51
CA ALA A 161 6.72 -14.26 -2.90
C ALA A 161 8.22 -14.16 -2.62
N GLN A 162 8.95 -13.46 -3.49
CA GLN A 162 10.39 -13.23 -3.31
C GLN A 162 10.66 -12.18 -2.22
N MET A 163 9.81 -11.18 -2.07
CA MET A 163 9.93 -10.15 -1.03
C MET A 163 8.61 -9.47 -0.71
N ALA A 164 8.52 -8.83 0.44
CA ALA A 164 7.39 -8.01 0.84
C ALA A 164 7.82 -6.68 1.44
N PHE A 165 7.12 -5.63 1.01
CA PHE A 165 7.12 -4.31 1.61
C PHE A 165 5.87 -4.15 2.48
N LEU A 166 6.09 -4.08 3.78
CA LEU A 166 5.08 -3.94 4.82
C LEU A 166 4.84 -2.46 5.08
N LEU A 167 3.59 -2.04 5.18
CA LEU A 167 3.20 -0.63 5.18
C LEU A 167 2.32 -0.36 6.39
N ASN A 168 2.41 0.87 6.90
CA ASN A 168 1.37 1.39 7.77
C ASN A 168 0.08 1.62 6.96
N PRO A 169 -1.10 1.51 7.59
CA PRO A 169 -2.33 1.88 6.94
C PRO A 169 -2.35 3.38 6.60
N THR A 170 -2.89 3.71 5.42
CA THR A 170 -3.11 5.11 5.05
C THR A 170 -4.08 5.75 6.04
N ARG A 171 -3.70 6.90 6.60
CA ARG A 171 -4.51 7.60 7.59
C ARG A 171 -5.68 8.32 6.92
N ILE A 172 -6.81 8.43 7.64
CA ILE A 172 -7.99 9.09 7.08
C ILE A 172 -7.73 10.58 6.81
N GLU A 173 -6.89 11.22 7.62
CA GLU A 173 -6.48 12.61 7.44
C GLU A 173 -5.74 12.80 6.11
N GLN A 174 -4.90 11.85 5.71
CA GLN A 174 -4.20 11.88 4.43
C GLN A 174 -5.17 11.75 3.25
N VAL A 175 -6.21 10.90 3.40
CA VAL A 175 -7.27 10.79 2.39
C VAL A 175 -8.05 12.10 2.26
N LYS A 176 -8.43 12.71 3.40
CA LYS A 176 -9.10 14.02 3.43
C LYS A 176 -8.25 15.10 2.79
N GLU A 177 -6.95 15.14 3.08
CA GLU A 177 -6.01 16.12 2.52
C GLU A 177 -5.87 15.97 1.01
N VAL A 178 -5.70 14.76 0.49
CA VAL A 178 -5.61 14.53 -0.97
C VAL A 178 -6.92 14.92 -1.66
N ALA A 179 -8.06 14.50 -1.12
CA ALA A 179 -9.38 14.83 -1.68
C ALA A 179 -9.67 16.35 -1.62
N GLY A 180 -9.27 17.02 -0.54
CA GLY A 180 -9.43 18.47 -0.37
C GLY A 180 -8.66 19.30 -1.41
N HIS A 181 -7.56 18.75 -1.93
CA HIS A 181 -6.80 19.34 -3.04
C HIS A 181 -7.29 18.88 -4.42
N GLN A 182 -8.42 18.18 -4.51
CA GLN A 182 -8.97 17.63 -5.76
C GLN A 182 -8.02 16.67 -6.48
N LEU A 183 -7.17 15.98 -5.71
CA LEU A 183 -6.19 15.03 -6.22
C LEU A 183 -6.72 13.60 -6.14
N ILE A 184 -6.12 12.72 -6.93
CA ILE A 184 -6.48 11.30 -6.99
C ILE A 184 -5.56 10.50 -6.06
N MET A 185 -6.15 9.66 -5.22
CA MET A 185 -5.39 8.71 -4.40
C MET A 185 -4.63 7.72 -5.30
N PRO A 186 -3.36 7.40 -5.00
CA PRO A 186 -2.62 6.38 -5.74
C PRO A 186 -3.36 5.05 -5.76
N ARG A 187 -3.25 4.30 -6.86
CA ARG A 187 -3.93 2.99 -6.96
C ARG A 187 -3.46 2.04 -5.85
N LYS A 188 -4.39 1.22 -5.34
CA LYS A 188 -4.15 0.20 -4.29
C LYS A 188 -3.50 0.80 -3.03
N SER A 189 -3.91 2.01 -2.63
CA SER A 189 -3.42 2.72 -1.44
C SER A 189 -4.40 2.75 -0.26
N THR A 190 -5.68 2.49 -0.51
CA THR A 190 -6.74 2.51 0.51
C THR A 190 -7.58 1.23 0.45
N TYR A 191 -7.54 0.43 1.50
CA TYR A 191 -8.44 -0.72 1.68
C TYR A 191 -9.44 -0.39 2.79
N PHE A 192 -10.60 0.17 2.43
CA PHE A 192 -11.66 0.46 3.40
C PHE A 192 -12.32 -0.83 3.91
N TYR A 193 -12.53 -0.92 5.22
CA TYR A 193 -13.16 -2.03 5.91
C TYR A 193 -14.08 -1.53 7.04
N PRO A 194 -15.24 -2.16 7.27
CA PRO A 194 -15.82 -3.25 6.50
C PRO A 194 -16.22 -2.79 5.10
N LYS A 195 -16.11 -3.69 4.13
CA LYS A 195 -16.76 -3.46 2.83
C LYS A 195 -18.26 -3.57 3.05
N VAL A 196 -19.03 -2.72 2.35
CA VAL A 196 -20.48 -2.83 2.34
C VAL A 196 -20.86 -4.26 1.98
N MET A 197 -21.66 -4.91 2.81
CA MET A 197 -22.09 -6.29 2.56
C MET A 197 -22.84 -6.32 1.22
N THR A 198 -22.31 -7.11 0.29
CA THR A 198 -22.96 -7.36 -1.01
C THR A 198 -24.37 -7.89 -0.79
N GLY A 199 -25.37 -7.23 -1.36
CA GLY A 199 -26.77 -7.66 -1.33
C GLY A 199 -27.72 -6.83 -0.48
N LEU A 200 -27.24 -5.81 0.25
CA LEU A 200 -28.11 -4.84 0.93
C LEU A 200 -28.78 -3.86 -0.05
N VAL A 201 -28.16 -3.64 -1.21
CA VAL A 201 -28.69 -2.76 -2.25
C VAL A 201 -28.35 -3.35 -3.62
N PHE A 202 -29.36 -3.59 -4.45
CA PHE A 202 -29.21 -4.11 -5.83
C PHE A 202 -29.76 -3.10 -6.82
N ASN A 203 -28.95 -2.67 -7.78
CA ASN A 203 -29.46 -1.91 -8.92
C ASN A 203 -30.07 -2.89 -9.93
N LYS A 204 -31.40 -2.90 -10.06
CA LYS A 204 -32.09 -3.78 -11.00
C LYS A 204 -31.85 -3.28 -12.42
N ILE A 205 -31.16 -4.08 -13.23
CA ILE A 205 -31.05 -3.83 -14.66
C ILE A 205 -32.42 -4.12 -15.29
N ASP A 206 -33.02 -3.12 -15.93
CA ASP A 206 -34.22 -3.32 -16.73
C ASP A 206 -33.78 -3.72 -18.16
N PRO A 207 -34.02 -4.98 -18.59
CA PRO A 207 -33.62 -5.43 -19.93
C PRO A 207 -34.40 -4.74 -21.06
N TYR A 208 -35.43 -3.97 -20.75
CA TYR A 208 -36.24 -3.22 -21.71
C TYR A 208 -35.99 -1.70 -21.65
N GLU A 209 -34.99 -1.24 -20.88
CA GLU A 209 -34.65 0.19 -20.84
C GLU A 209 -34.09 0.66 -22.20
N ILE A 210 -34.74 1.64 -22.80
CA ILE A 210 -34.32 2.22 -24.08
C ILE A 210 -33.30 3.33 -23.80
N ILE A 211 -32.03 3.05 -24.10
CA ILE A 211 -30.94 4.04 -23.99
C ILE A 211 -30.98 4.94 -25.23
N GLN A 212 -31.40 6.19 -25.07
CA GLN A 212 -31.25 7.21 -26.09
C GLN A 212 -29.82 7.76 -26.04
N VAL A 213 -29.00 7.37 -27.03
CA VAL A 213 -27.65 7.92 -27.21
C VAL A 213 -27.78 9.24 -27.99
N PRO A 214 -27.14 10.34 -27.55
CA PRO A 214 -27.16 11.61 -28.27
C PRO A 214 -26.58 11.52 -29.69
#